data_AF-A0A8J3QD42-F1
#
_entry.id   AF-A0A8J3QD42-F1
#
_cell.length_a   1.000
_cell.length_b   1.000
_cell.length_c   1.000
_cell.angle_alpha   90.00
_cell.angle_beta   90.00
_cell.angle_gamma   90.00
#
_symmetry.space_group_name_H-M   'P 1'
#
loop_
_entity.id
_entity.type
_entity.pdbx_description
1 polymer ?
#
loop_
_entity_poly.entity_id
_entity_poly.type
_entity_poly.pdbx_seq_one_letter_code
_entity_poly.pdbx_strand_id
1 'polypeptide(L)'
;MAVLAGAITDPADLTAVLRMVATMATYTPELTSSSGSPTIGNGTLTGRYLQSNGLAYVQIQLTRGSTTDYGTGFISLSVPIPALSVDYVGACTLFDASANSFAAACQMETTTSITPVSSSGVITSTSPFTWATSDRIRITILYEHA
;
A
#
# COMPACT_ATOMS: atom_id res chain seq x y z
N MET A 1 -30.40 21.73 21.56
CA MET A 1 -29.41 20.91 20.85
C MET A 1 -30.14 19.69 20.28
N ALA A 2 -30.94 19.92 19.24
CA ALA A 2 -31.85 18.92 18.70
C ALA A 2 -32.17 19.27 17.25
N VAL A 3 -31.35 18.82 16.29
CA VAL A 3 -31.74 18.61 14.89
C VAL A 3 -30.75 17.60 14.28
N LEU A 4 -30.85 16.32 14.66
CA LEU A 4 -30.18 15.25 13.89
C LEU A 4 -30.93 13.91 13.96
N ALA A 5 -32.22 13.92 14.33
CA ALA A 5 -33.05 12.70 14.40
C ALA A 5 -34.09 12.60 13.29
N GLY A 6 -34.18 13.59 12.38
CA GLY A 6 -35.25 13.66 11.36
C GLY A 6 -34.79 13.58 9.90
N ALA A 7 -33.49 13.44 9.62
CA ALA A 7 -32.96 13.56 8.26
C ALA A 7 -32.57 12.23 7.59
N ILE A 8 -32.62 11.10 8.31
CA ILE A 8 -32.27 9.78 7.78
C ILE A 8 -33.43 8.84 8.09
N THR A 9 -34.39 8.75 7.17
CA THR A 9 -35.62 7.97 7.32
C THR A 9 -35.53 6.58 6.70
N ASP A 10 -34.51 6.31 5.88
CA ASP A 10 -34.28 5.02 5.25
C ASP A 10 -33.06 4.31 5.89
N PRO A 11 -33.20 3.05 6.35
CA PRO A 11 -32.07 2.22 6.74
C PRO A 11 -30.97 2.10 5.66
N ALA A 12 -31.32 2.22 4.38
CA ALA A 12 -30.36 2.29 3.27
C ALA A 12 -29.55 3.60 3.28
N ASP A 13 -30.17 4.73 3.64
CA ASP A 13 -29.47 6.01 3.82
C ASP A 13 -28.57 5.97 5.05
N LEU A 14 -28.99 5.32 6.14
CA LEU A 14 -28.12 5.10 7.30
C LEU A 14 -26.93 4.22 6.92
N THR A 15 -27.12 3.22 6.06
CA THR A 15 -26.04 2.37 5.56
C THR A 15 -25.11 3.15 4.62
N ALA A 16 -25.63 4.06 3.80
CA ALA A 16 -24.84 4.94 2.93
C ALA A 16 -24.06 6.00 3.73
N VAL A 17 -24.66 6.58 4.77
CA VAL A 17 -24.02 7.52 5.70
C VAL A 17 -23.02 6.80 6.61
N LEU A 18 -23.28 5.55 7.01
CA LEU A 18 -22.34 4.73 7.77
C LEU A 18 -21.15 4.28 6.91
N ARG A 19 -21.35 4.09 5.59
CA ARG A 19 -20.25 3.92 4.63
C ARG A 19 -19.37 5.18 4.48
N MET A 20 -19.90 6.36 4.78
CA MET A 20 -19.10 7.58 4.95
C MET A 20 -18.30 7.61 6.27
N VAL A 21 -18.63 6.77 7.27
CA VAL A 21 -17.79 6.55 8.46
C VAL A 21 -16.70 5.57 8.08
N ALA A 22 -15.72 6.10 7.37
CA ALA A 22 -14.73 5.33 6.68
C ALA A 22 -13.83 4.59 7.71
N THR A 23 -14.00 3.27 7.78
CA THR A 23 -13.20 2.38 8.65
C THR A 23 -12.15 1.69 7.79
N MET A 24 -10.94 1.51 8.34
CA MET A 24 -9.86 0.78 7.66
C MET A 24 -10.23 -0.69 7.45
N ALA A 25 -10.39 -1.12 6.20
CA ALA A 25 -10.51 -2.52 5.83
C ALA A 25 -9.13 -3.14 5.62
N THR A 26 -8.93 -4.40 6.00
CA THR A 26 -7.67 -5.13 5.77
C THR A 26 -7.71 -5.87 4.44
N TYR A 27 -6.56 -5.95 3.77
CA TYR A 27 -6.37 -6.79 2.60
C TYR A 27 -4.95 -7.36 2.59
N THR A 28 -4.71 -8.38 1.77
CA THR A 28 -3.37 -8.94 1.56
C THR A 28 -2.86 -8.46 0.20
N PRO A 29 -1.90 -7.53 0.16
CA PRO A 29 -1.24 -7.16 -1.09
C PRO A 29 -0.53 -8.36 -1.70
N GLU A 30 -0.45 -8.38 -3.02
CA GLU A 30 0.41 -9.28 -3.77
C GLU A 30 1.79 -8.63 -3.92
N LEU A 31 2.84 -9.40 -3.66
CA LEU A 31 4.22 -9.02 -3.94
C LEU A 31 4.61 -9.56 -5.31
N THR A 32 4.96 -8.67 -6.23
CA THR A 32 5.45 -9.02 -7.56
C THR A 32 6.81 -8.38 -7.82
N SER A 33 7.50 -8.87 -8.84
CA SER A 33 8.77 -8.33 -9.30
C SER A 33 8.76 -8.31 -10.82
N SER A 34 9.39 -7.30 -11.42
CA SER A 34 9.51 -7.23 -12.88
C SER A 34 10.35 -8.35 -13.49
N SER A 35 11.19 -9.01 -12.70
CA SER A 35 11.84 -10.27 -13.06
C SER A 35 12.07 -11.18 -11.86
N GLY A 36 12.05 -12.49 -12.09
CA GLY A 36 12.08 -13.49 -11.02
C GLY A 36 10.69 -13.71 -10.38
N SER A 37 10.62 -14.65 -9.45
CA SER A 37 9.37 -15.01 -8.76
C SER A 37 9.53 -14.71 -7.27
N PRO A 38 9.11 -13.52 -6.79
CA PRO A 38 9.26 -13.17 -5.39
C PRO A 38 8.37 -14.06 -4.53
N THR A 39 8.80 -14.29 -3.29
CA THR A 39 8.04 -15.06 -2.30
C THR A 39 8.12 -14.39 -0.94
N ILE A 40 6.99 -14.31 -0.22
CA ILE A 40 6.98 -13.71 1.11
C ILE A 40 7.72 -14.58 2.14
N GLY A 41 7.76 -15.91 1.95
CA GLY A 41 8.39 -16.84 2.88
C GLY A 41 7.83 -16.71 4.30
N ASN A 42 8.71 -16.58 5.28
CA ASN A 42 8.39 -16.33 6.69
C ASN A 42 8.27 -14.83 7.05
N GLY A 43 8.26 -13.94 6.06
CA GLY A 43 7.99 -12.52 6.24
C GLY A 43 6.49 -12.24 6.42
N THR A 44 6.14 -10.96 6.55
CA THR A 44 4.74 -10.52 6.67
C THR A 44 4.44 -9.43 5.64
N LEU A 45 3.33 -9.57 4.93
CA LEU A 45 2.81 -8.55 4.02
C LEU A 45 1.35 -8.25 4.38
N THR A 46 1.10 -7.03 4.83
CA THR A 46 -0.23 -6.61 5.28
C THR A 46 -0.60 -5.28 4.65
N GLY A 47 -1.84 -5.17 4.19
CA GLY A 47 -2.42 -3.95 3.66
C GLY A 47 -3.66 -3.56 4.43
N ARG A 48 -3.91 -2.25 4.52
CA ARG A 48 -5.20 -1.71 4.95
C ARG A 48 -5.58 -0.51 4.11
N TYR A 49 -6.88 -0.29 3.92
CA TYR A 49 -7.36 0.79 3.09
C TYR A 49 -8.65 1.40 3.59
N LEU A 50 -8.85 2.66 3.21
CA LEU A 50 -10.07 3.42 3.30
C LEU A 50 -10.62 3.59 1.90
N GLN A 51 -11.92 3.54 1.72
CA GLN A 51 -12.58 3.96 0.50
C GLN A 51 -13.67 4.99 0.83
N SER A 52 -13.66 6.14 0.16
CA SER A 52 -14.68 7.17 0.35
C SER A 52 -14.82 8.03 -0.90
N ASN A 53 -16.04 8.12 -1.46
CA ASN A 53 -16.41 9.01 -2.57
C ASN A 53 -15.41 9.01 -3.75
N GLY A 54 -14.97 7.83 -4.20
CA GLY A 54 -14.03 7.72 -5.31
C GLY A 54 -12.56 7.90 -4.92
N LEU A 55 -12.24 8.04 -3.64
CA LEU A 55 -10.87 8.07 -3.12
C LEU A 55 -10.55 6.80 -2.35
N ALA A 56 -9.36 6.25 -2.61
CA ALA A 56 -8.77 5.15 -1.87
C ALA A 56 -7.51 5.63 -1.15
N TYR A 57 -7.51 5.54 0.18
CA TYR A 57 -6.33 5.74 1.01
C TYR A 57 -5.79 4.38 1.41
N VAL A 58 -4.57 4.04 1.01
CA VAL A 58 -3.98 2.72 1.18
C VAL A 58 -2.70 2.81 1.98
N GLN A 59 -2.54 1.88 2.93
CA GLN A 59 -1.31 1.66 3.66
C GLN A 59 -0.86 0.21 3.52
N ILE A 60 0.42 0.02 3.23
CA ILE A 60 1.03 -1.31 3.11
C ILE A 60 2.25 -1.37 4.02
N GLN A 61 2.43 -2.51 4.69
CA GLN A 61 3.65 -2.86 5.38
C GLN A 61 4.11 -4.24 4.94
N LEU A 62 5.34 -4.29 4.44
CA LEU A 62 6.07 -5.50 4.13
C LEU A 62 7.23 -5.59 5.13
N THR A 63 7.34 -6.70 5.87
CA THR A 63 8.49 -6.98 6.73
C THR A 63 9.18 -8.23 6.21
N ARG A 64 10.48 -8.11 5.96
CA ARG A 64 11.31 -9.20 5.47
C ARG A 64 11.52 -10.25 6.55
N GLY A 65 11.22 -11.50 6.22
CA GLY A 65 11.70 -12.67 6.95
C GLY A 65 12.99 -13.21 6.33
N SER A 66 13.65 -14.15 7.01
CA SER A 66 14.88 -14.77 6.53
C SER A 66 14.73 -15.57 5.23
N THR A 67 13.51 -15.99 4.89
CA THR A 67 13.19 -16.73 3.65
C THR A 67 12.36 -15.92 2.66
N THR A 68 12.16 -14.61 2.90
CA THR A 68 11.53 -13.72 1.91
C THR A 68 12.50 -13.42 0.77
N ASP A 69 12.02 -13.62 -0.45
CA ASP A 69 12.70 -13.30 -1.70
C ASP A 69 11.94 -12.20 -2.44
N TYR A 70 12.64 -11.13 -2.82
CA TYR A 70 12.09 -10.02 -3.61
C TYR A 70 12.24 -10.21 -5.12
N GLY A 71 12.83 -11.32 -5.56
CA GLY A 71 13.18 -11.55 -6.95
C GLY A 71 14.39 -10.71 -7.39
N THR A 72 14.60 -10.64 -8.71
CA THR A 72 15.76 -9.97 -9.31
C THR A 72 15.44 -8.62 -9.94
N GLY A 73 14.16 -8.28 -10.06
CA GLY A 73 13.67 -7.03 -10.63
C GLY A 73 13.34 -5.96 -9.59
N PHE A 74 12.57 -4.97 -10.02
CA PHE A 74 12.01 -3.98 -9.12
C PHE A 74 10.80 -4.54 -8.40
N ILE A 75 10.64 -4.15 -7.13
CA ILE A 75 9.57 -4.61 -6.25
C ILE A 75 8.28 -3.87 -6.60
N SER A 76 7.18 -4.61 -6.79
CA SER A 76 5.84 -4.05 -6.95
C SER A 76 4.86 -4.70 -5.98
N LEU A 77 3.87 -3.92 -5.54
CA LEU A 77 2.86 -4.33 -4.57
C LEU A 77 1.47 -4.01 -5.11
N SER A 78 0.52 -4.93 -4.97
CA SER A 78 -0.85 -4.68 -5.43
C SER A 78 -1.63 -3.73 -4.51
N VAL A 79 -2.55 -2.98 -5.12
CA VAL A 79 -3.54 -2.16 -4.41
C VAL A 79 -4.91 -2.85 -4.42
N PRO A 80 -5.78 -2.59 -3.41
CA PRO A 80 -7.01 -3.36 -3.21
C PRO A 80 -8.11 -3.01 -4.22
N ILE A 81 -8.03 -1.81 -4.80
CA ILE A 81 -9.00 -1.29 -5.78
C ILE A 81 -8.20 -0.67 -6.93
N PRO A 82 -8.54 -0.95 -8.20
CA PRO A 82 -7.88 -0.31 -9.32
C PRO A 82 -8.01 1.23 -9.27
N ALA A 83 -6.90 1.92 -9.47
CA ALA A 83 -6.85 3.37 -9.64
C ALA A 83 -7.41 3.80 -11.01
N LEU A 84 -7.86 5.05 -11.12
CA LEU A 84 -8.34 5.64 -12.38
C LEU A 84 -7.21 5.93 -13.39
N SER A 85 -6.01 6.23 -12.89
CA SER A 85 -4.80 6.49 -13.69
C SER A 85 -3.54 6.04 -12.93
N VAL A 86 -2.37 6.23 -13.54
CA VAL A 86 -1.05 5.92 -12.96
C VAL A 86 -0.33 7.16 -12.41
N ASP A 87 -0.98 8.32 -12.38
CA ASP A 87 -0.33 9.59 -12.03
C ASP A 87 -0.24 9.83 -10.50
N TYR A 88 -0.62 8.83 -9.70
CA TYR A 88 -0.65 8.94 -8.24
C TYR A 88 0.70 8.59 -7.61
N VAL A 89 1.12 9.44 -6.68
CA VAL A 89 2.35 9.29 -5.90
C VAL A 89 2.04 9.34 -4.41
N GLY A 90 2.64 8.45 -3.65
CA GLY A 90 2.53 8.38 -2.20
C GLY A 90 3.88 8.38 -1.51
N ALA A 91 3.85 8.36 -0.19
CA ALA A 91 5.04 8.26 0.64
C ALA A 91 5.45 6.81 0.84
N CYS A 92 6.76 6.56 0.83
CA CYS A 92 7.35 5.28 1.16
C CYS A 92 8.50 5.47 2.16
N THR A 93 8.71 4.49 3.03
CA THR A 93 9.86 4.44 3.94
C THR A 93 10.45 3.05 3.90
N LEU A 94 11.76 2.99 3.65
CA LEU A 94 12.54 1.77 3.64
C LEU A 94 13.32 1.74 4.94
N PHE A 95 12.99 0.81 5.82
CA PHE A 95 13.64 0.65 7.12
C PHE A 95 14.65 -0.49 7.03
N ASP A 96 15.94 -0.15 7.15
CA ASP A 96 17.00 -1.13 7.39
C ASP A 96 17.11 -1.33 8.90
N ALA A 97 16.79 -2.54 9.39
CA ALA A 97 16.82 -2.85 10.81
C ALA A 97 18.24 -2.83 11.40
N SER A 98 19.26 -2.96 10.57
CA SER A 98 20.66 -2.88 10.95
C SER A 98 21.23 -1.47 10.88
N ALA A 99 20.51 -0.52 10.25
CA ALA A 99 20.99 0.83 10.01
C ALA A 99 19.86 1.89 10.09
N ASN A 100 19.82 2.79 9.11
CA ASN A 100 18.92 3.96 9.07
C ASN A 100 17.67 3.70 8.21
N SER A 101 16.69 4.58 8.35
CA SER A 101 15.55 4.65 7.43
C SER A 101 15.88 5.50 6.21
N PHE A 102 15.45 5.05 5.04
CA PHE A 102 15.52 5.80 3.79
C PHE A 102 14.12 6.29 3.41
N ALA A 103 14.02 7.59 3.13
CA ALA A 103 12.82 8.16 2.55
C ALA A 103 12.72 7.76 1.07
N ALA A 104 11.51 7.39 0.65
CA ALA A 104 11.19 7.02 -0.72
C ALA A 104 9.81 7.54 -1.10
N ALA A 105 9.49 7.52 -2.38
CA ALA A 105 8.14 7.62 -2.89
C ALA A 105 7.61 6.23 -3.23
N CYS A 106 6.30 6.12 -3.40
CA CYS A 106 5.69 5.02 -4.16
C CYS A 106 4.89 5.65 -5.30
N GLN A 107 4.98 5.05 -6.48
CA GLN A 107 4.29 5.52 -7.67
C GLN A 107 3.38 4.40 -8.16
N MET A 108 2.22 4.77 -8.72
CA MET A 108 1.46 3.79 -9.50
C MET A 108 2.25 3.38 -10.73
N GLU A 109 2.53 2.08 -10.83
CA GLU A 109 3.15 1.48 -12.00
C GLU A 109 2.07 1.06 -13.00
N THR A 110 0.99 0.50 -12.48
CA THR A 110 -0.23 0.20 -13.23
C THR A 110 -1.42 0.67 -12.40
N THR A 111 -2.64 0.56 -12.93
CA THR A 111 -3.83 0.86 -12.14
C THR A 111 -4.03 -0.09 -10.96
N THR A 112 -3.34 -1.23 -10.91
CA THR A 112 -3.49 -2.23 -9.83
C THR A 112 -2.22 -2.46 -9.02
N SER A 113 -1.12 -1.77 -9.32
CA SER A 113 0.17 -1.99 -8.66
C SER A 113 0.96 -0.70 -8.44
N ILE A 114 1.67 -0.65 -7.31
CA ILE A 114 2.61 0.41 -6.98
C ILE A 114 4.03 -0.12 -6.89
N THR A 115 4.99 0.75 -7.21
CA THR A 115 6.43 0.48 -7.10
C THR A 115 7.08 1.52 -6.19
N PRO A 116 7.83 1.11 -5.16
CA PRO A 116 8.67 2.03 -4.40
C PRO A 116 9.81 2.59 -5.26
N VAL A 117 10.12 3.86 -5.09
CA VAL A 117 11.15 4.59 -5.84
C VAL A 117 11.89 5.52 -4.90
N SER A 118 13.22 5.55 -4.97
CA SER A 118 14.07 6.46 -4.21
C SER A 118 14.87 7.37 -5.13
N SER A 119 15.69 8.25 -4.55
CA SER A 119 16.68 9.03 -5.31
C SER A 119 17.69 8.15 -6.07
N SER A 120 17.88 6.90 -5.66
CA SER A 120 18.74 5.92 -6.32
C SER A 120 18.03 5.14 -7.44
N GLY A 121 16.76 5.47 -7.74
CA GLY A 121 15.93 4.77 -8.72
C GLY A 121 14.91 3.82 -8.07
N VAL A 122 14.40 2.89 -8.89
CA VAL A 122 13.45 1.86 -8.45
C VAL A 122 14.06 0.94 -7.39
N ILE A 123 13.25 0.54 -6.42
CA ILE A 123 13.70 -0.34 -5.34
C ILE A 123 13.75 -1.79 -5.82
N THR A 124 14.86 -2.47 -5.56
CA THR A 124 15.12 -3.85 -5.95
C THR A 124 15.55 -4.68 -4.73
N SER A 125 15.91 -5.95 -4.94
CA SER A 125 16.47 -6.80 -3.89
C SER A 125 17.87 -6.37 -3.39
N THR A 126 18.55 -5.46 -4.09
CA THR A 126 19.89 -4.98 -3.74
C THR A 126 20.03 -3.46 -3.67
N SER A 127 19.00 -2.71 -4.07
CA SER A 127 18.95 -1.24 -4.06
C SER A 127 17.72 -0.75 -3.26
N PRO A 128 17.87 0.22 -2.34
CA PRO A 128 19.05 1.07 -2.14
C PRO A 128 20.10 0.44 -1.22
N PHE A 129 19.76 -0.67 -0.58
CA PHE A 129 20.62 -1.50 0.25
C PHE A 129 20.23 -2.96 0.09
N THR A 130 21.10 -3.85 0.57
CA THR A 130 20.79 -5.28 0.62
C THR A 130 19.89 -5.56 1.80
N TRP A 131 18.68 -6.01 1.53
CA TRP A 131 17.72 -6.33 2.58
C TRP A 131 18.26 -7.45 3.49
N ALA A 132 17.87 -7.42 4.77
CA ALA A 132 18.13 -8.36 5.86
C ALA A 132 16.80 -8.75 6.56
N THR A 133 16.85 -9.65 7.54
CA THR A 133 15.65 -10.01 8.31
C THR A 133 15.20 -8.83 9.17
N SER A 134 13.89 -8.60 9.29
CA SER A 134 13.25 -7.48 10.00
C SER A 134 13.29 -6.12 9.31
N ASP A 135 13.89 -6.02 8.13
CA ASP A 135 13.77 -4.82 7.30
C ASP A 135 12.34 -4.63 6.82
N ARG A 136 11.95 -3.39 6.54
CA ARG A 136 10.55 -3.06 6.24
C ARG A 136 10.39 -2.08 5.09
N ILE A 137 9.38 -2.31 4.27
CA ILE A 137 8.82 -1.32 3.35
C ILE A 137 7.48 -0.87 3.94
N ARG A 138 7.33 0.43 4.15
CA ARG A 138 6.08 1.05 4.59
C ARG A 138 5.61 2.05 3.56
N ILE A 139 4.37 1.94 3.13
CA ILE A 139 3.79 2.75 2.07
C ILE A 139 2.50 3.39 2.56
N THR A 140 2.26 4.63 2.12
CA THR A 140 0.97 5.30 2.21
C THR A 140 0.71 6.05 0.92
N ILE A 141 -0.43 5.80 0.27
CA ILE A 141 -0.83 6.45 -0.97
C ILE A 141 -2.32 6.78 -0.96
N LEU A 142 -2.68 7.91 -1.56
CA LEU A 142 -4.04 8.32 -1.85
C LEU A 142 -4.20 8.38 -3.36
N TYR A 143 -5.24 7.75 -3.89
CA TYR A 143 -5.55 7.77 -5.32
C TYR A 143 -7.06 7.74 -5.56
N GLU A 144 -7.47 8.10 -6.77
CA GLU A 144 -8.88 8.02 -7.16
C GLU A 144 -9.18 6.66 -7.80
N HIS A 145 -10.38 6.15 -7.55
CA HIS A 145 -10.91 4.91 -8.13
C HIS A 145 -12.36 5.16 -8.62
N ALA A 146 -12.86 4.29 -9.49
CA ALA A 146 -14.23 4.32 -10.01
C ALA A 146 -15.28 3.93 -8.96
#